data_AF-A0A085WAF8-F1
#
_entry.id   AF-A0A085WAF8-F1
#
_cell.length_a   1.000
_cell.length_b   1.000
_cell.length_c   1.000
_cell.angle_alpha   90.00
_cell.angle_beta   90.00
_cell.angle_gamma   90.00
#
_symmetry.space_group_name_H-M   'P 1'
#
loop_
_entity.id
_entity.type
_entity.pdbx_description
1 polymer ?
#
loop_
_entity_poly.entity_id
_entity_poly.type
_entity_poly.pdbx_seq_one_letter_code
_entity_poly.pdbx_strand_id
1 'polypeptide(L)'
;MTRARSTEGDGGLGARAKPAPSLASSLRQALQGAVFPLSREHLVLVARENAAPAELLTLMSGLPSGEFRSLEAVEFSLEGAVQHRARALHESGSNER
;
A
#
# COMPACT_ATOMS: atom_id res chain seq x y z
N MET A 1 -1.25 -29.68 -50.92
CA MET A 1 -0.69 -30.57 -49.88
C MET A 1 0.58 -29.88 -49.38
N THR A 2 0.82 -29.45 -48.14
CA THR A 2 0.11 -29.52 -46.86
C THR A 2 0.71 -28.40 -45.99
N ARG A 3 -0.10 -27.43 -45.55
CA ARG A 3 0.33 -26.42 -44.55
C ARG A 3 0.25 -27.07 -43.18
N ALA A 4 1.40 -27.40 -42.59
CA ALA A 4 1.50 -27.86 -41.23
C ALA A 4 0.98 -26.75 -40.29
N ARG A 5 -0.22 -26.99 -39.73
CA ARG A 5 -0.72 -26.31 -38.55
C ARG A 5 -0.26 -27.16 -37.37
N SER A 6 0.79 -26.70 -36.71
CA SER A 6 1.25 -27.22 -35.41
C SER A 6 1.21 -26.01 -34.46
N THR A 7 0.17 -25.85 -33.65
CA THR A 7 -0.01 -26.44 -32.31
C THR A 7 0.91 -25.87 -31.25
N GLU A 8 0.82 -24.58 -30.96
CA GLU A 8 1.31 -24.01 -29.70
C GLU A 8 0.34 -22.85 -29.37
N GLY A 9 -0.68 -22.98 -28.53
CA GLY A 9 -0.76 -23.86 -27.37
C GLY A 9 -0.06 -23.26 -26.16
N ASP A 10 -0.02 -21.93 -26.04
CA ASP A 10 0.26 -21.28 -24.75
C ASP A 10 -0.81 -20.23 -24.49
N GLY A 11 -1.99 -20.74 -24.11
CA GLY A 11 -2.86 -20.03 -23.19
C GLY A 11 -2.18 -20.04 -21.83
N GLY A 12 -1.01 -19.41 -21.76
CA GLY A 12 -0.29 -19.10 -20.55
C GLY A 12 -1.25 -18.31 -19.69
N LEU A 13 -1.92 -19.04 -18.81
CA LEU A 13 -2.49 -18.61 -17.56
C LEU A 13 -1.30 -17.99 -16.83
N GLY A 14 -0.93 -16.78 -17.26
CA GLY A 14 0.01 -15.90 -16.62
C GLY A 14 -0.45 -15.91 -15.20
N ALA A 15 0.37 -16.61 -14.39
CA ALA A 15 0.07 -16.96 -13.04
C ALA A 15 -0.63 -15.75 -12.45
N ARG A 16 -1.85 -15.96 -11.96
CA ARG A 16 -2.51 -15.03 -11.06
C ARG A 16 -1.63 -15.03 -9.82
N ALA A 17 -0.42 -14.48 -9.96
CA ALA A 17 0.44 -14.00 -8.93
C ALA A 17 -0.55 -13.17 -8.15
N LYS A 18 -1.02 -13.74 -7.04
CA LYS A 18 -1.79 -12.98 -6.08
C LYS A 18 -0.91 -11.77 -5.89
N PRO A 19 -1.31 -10.58 -6.40
CA PRO A 19 -0.43 -9.43 -6.30
C PRO A 19 -0.09 -9.37 -4.83
N ALA A 20 1.21 -9.32 -4.50
CA ALA A 20 1.64 -9.15 -3.12
C ALA A 20 0.73 -8.07 -2.53
N PRO A 21 0.09 -8.32 -1.37
CA PRO A 21 -1.00 -7.48 -0.90
C PRO A 21 -0.53 -6.03 -0.97
N SER A 22 -1.14 -5.29 -1.90
CA SER A 22 -0.73 -3.91 -2.14
C SER A 22 -0.93 -3.15 -0.84
N LEU A 23 -0.10 -2.13 -0.59
CA LEU A 23 -0.25 -1.26 0.59
C LEU A 23 -1.71 -0.81 0.78
N ALA A 24 -2.38 -0.50 -0.34
CA ALA A 24 -3.82 -0.22 -0.42
C ALA A 24 -4.67 -1.37 0.14
N SER A 25 -4.46 -2.61 -0.30
CA SER A 25 -5.22 -3.79 0.18
C SER A 25 -5.05 -4.02 1.68
N SER A 26 -3.80 -3.93 2.17
CA SER A 26 -3.49 -4.05 3.60
C SER A 26 -4.12 -2.93 4.42
N LEU A 27 -4.14 -1.71 3.88
CA LEU A 27 -4.80 -0.55 4.50
C LEU A 27 -6.33 -0.73 4.57
N ARG A 28 -6.97 -1.24 3.51
CA ARG A 28 -8.41 -1.49 3.53
C ARG A 28 -8.79 -2.53 4.57
N GLN A 29 -7.97 -3.57 4.76
CA GLN A 29 -8.18 -4.55 5.82
C GLN A 29 -7.97 -3.94 7.21
N ALA A 30 -6.90 -3.15 7.38
CA ALA A 30 -6.61 -2.46 8.64
C ALA A 30 -7.71 -1.47 9.05
N LEU A 31 -8.40 -0.89 8.08
CA LEU A 31 -9.47 0.11 8.31
C LEU A 31 -10.86 -0.46 8.01
N GLN A 32 -10.99 -1.77 8.02
CA GLN A 32 -12.29 -2.40 7.82
C GLN A 32 -13.22 -2.04 8.98
N GLY A 33 -14.38 -1.46 8.65
CA GLY A 33 -15.34 -0.98 9.66
C GLY A 33 -14.98 0.39 10.28
N ALA A 34 -13.93 1.06 9.80
CA ALA A 34 -13.61 2.42 10.19
C ALA A 34 -14.73 3.39 9.78
N VAL A 35 -15.19 4.23 10.70
CA VAL A 35 -16.21 5.26 10.44
C VAL A 35 -15.53 6.61 10.33
N PHE A 36 -15.55 7.19 9.12
CA PHE A 36 -14.94 8.49 8.86
C PHE A 36 -15.89 9.64 9.20
N PRO A 37 -15.37 10.84 9.56
CA PRO A 37 -13.95 11.22 9.61
C PRO A 37 -13.19 10.65 10.83
N LEU A 38 -11.92 10.28 10.63
CA LEU A 38 -11.02 9.80 11.68
C LEU A 38 -9.75 10.65 11.74
N SER A 39 -9.31 10.97 12.95
CA SER A 39 -8.00 11.57 13.18
C SER A 39 -6.89 10.54 13.00
N ARG A 40 -5.66 10.99 12.73
CA ARG A 40 -4.46 10.13 12.65
C ARG A 40 -4.35 9.12 13.80
N GLU A 41 -4.58 9.55 15.04
CA GLU A 41 -4.48 8.68 16.22
C GLU A 41 -5.54 7.59 16.22
N HIS A 42 -6.79 7.93 15.90
CA HIS A 42 -7.87 6.94 15.77
C HIS A 42 -7.63 5.99 14.61
N LEU A 43 -7.04 6.47 13.50
CA LEU A 43 -6.64 5.65 12.38
C LEU A 43 -5.62 4.58 12.78
N VAL A 44 -4.59 4.97 13.54
CA VAL A 44 -3.59 4.04 14.08
C VAL A 44 -4.23 3.08 15.08
N LEU A 45 -5.17 3.55 15.90
CA LEU A 45 -5.90 2.72 16.86
C LEU A 45 -6.72 1.64 16.14
N VAL A 46 -7.58 2.02 15.19
CA VAL A 46 -8.41 1.10 14.40
C VAL A 46 -7.54 0.13 13.61
N ALA A 47 -6.46 0.61 12.98
CA ALA A 47 -5.51 -0.25 12.29
C ALA A 47 -4.89 -1.28 13.22
N ARG A 48 -4.47 -0.87 14.42
CA ARG A 48 -3.88 -1.75 15.43
C ARG A 48 -4.90 -2.78 15.95
N GLU A 49 -6.15 -2.36 16.16
CA GLU A 49 -7.26 -3.26 16.55
C GLU A 49 -7.52 -4.32 15.48
N ASN A 50 -7.38 -3.97 14.20
CA ASN A 50 -7.47 -4.89 13.06
C ASN A 50 -6.16 -5.66 12.78
N ALA A 51 -5.24 -5.71 13.73
CA ALA A 51 -3.95 -6.39 13.61
C ALA A 51 -3.12 -5.96 12.39
N ALA A 52 -3.15 -4.66 12.06
CA ALA A 52 -2.34 -4.11 10.98
C ALA A 52 -0.83 -4.37 11.20
N PRO A 53 -0.08 -4.59 10.10
CA PRO A 53 1.36 -4.80 10.19
C PRO A 53 2.06 -3.55 10.74
N ALA A 54 3.14 -3.77 11.51
CA ALA A 54 3.90 -2.69 12.15
C ALA A 54 4.44 -1.65 11.17
N GLU A 55 4.78 -2.08 9.94
CA GLU A 55 5.20 -1.17 8.86
C GLU A 55 4.08 -0.20 8.50
N LEU A 56 2.84 -0.68 8.38
CA LEU A 56 1.67 0.15 8.08
C LEU A 56 1.38 1.12 9.24
N LEU A 57 1.44 0.65 10.48
CA LEU A 57 1.27 1.50 11.67
C LEU A 57 2.33 2.61 11.73
N THR A 58 3.58 2.28 11.39
CA THR A 58 4.69 3.25 11.33
C THR A 58 4.44 4.31 10.27
N LEU A 59 3.97 3.91 9.08
CA LEU A 59 3.62 4.83 7.99
C LEU A 59 2.44 5.72 8.40
N MET A 60 1.41 5.15 9.01
CA MET A 60 0.23 5.88 9.48
C MET A 60 0.56 6.86 10.60
N SER A 61 1.47 6.49 11.51
CA SER A 61 1.97 7.38 12.55
C SER A 61 2.78 8.56 11.98
N GLY A 62 3.39 8.39 10.81
CA GLY A 62 4.12 9.45 10.10
C GLY A 62 3.23 10.37 9.26
N LEU A 63 1.93 10.09 9.16
CA LEU A 63 1.00 10.93 8.40
C LEU A 63 0.86 12.32 9.05
N PRO A 64 0.51 13.35 8.26
CA PRO A 64 0.22 14.67 8.80
C PRO A 64 -0.91 14.60 9.81
N SER A 65 -0.77 15.38 10.90
CA SER A 65 -1.84 15.57 11.87
C SER A 65 -3.04 16.22 11.19
N GLY A 66 -4.15 15.50 11.13
CA GLY A 66 -5.37 15.95 10.46
C GLY A 66 -6.49 14.93 10.55
N GLU A 67 -7.65 15.33 10.05
CA GLU A 67 -8.80 14.46 9.90
C GLU A 67 -8.87 13.92 8.47
N PHE A 68 -8.98 12.61 8.37
CA PHE A 68 -9.18 11.92 7.11
C PHE A 68 -10.67 11.68 6.96
N ARG A 69 -11.27 12.21 5.90
CA ARG A 69 -12.73 12.11 5.66
C ARG A 69 -13.16 10.82 4.95
N SER A 70 -12.20 10.10 4.38
CA SER A 70 -12.44 8.88 3.61
C SER A 70 -11.19 7.99 3.60
N LEU A 71 -11.38 6.71 3.30
CA LEU A 71 -10.31 5.75 3.07
C LEU A 71 -9.34 6.21 1.97
N GLU A 72 -9.86 6.75 0.87
CA GLU A 72 -9.04 7.25 -0.25
C GLU A 72 -8.09 8.39 0.17
N ALA A 73 -8.53 9.26 1.09
CA ALA A 73 -7.68 10.33 1.61
C ALA A 73 -6.51 9.78 2.44
N VAL A 74 -6.74 8.67 3.14
CA VAL A 74 -5.68 7.95 3.87
C VAL A 74 -4.73 7.28 2.87
N GLU A 75 -5.27 6.57 1.87
CA GLU A 75 -4.48 5.92 0.80
C GLU A 75 -3.54 6.94 0.13
N PHE A 76 -4.07 8.09 -0.30
CA PHE A 76 -3.29 9.14 -0.95
C PHE A 76 -2.18 9.71 -0.05
N SER A 77 -2.49 9.96 1.23
CA SER A 77 -1.52 10.50 2.18
C SER A 77 -0.43 9.48 2.52
N LEU A 78 -0.78 8.19 2.59
CA LEU A 78 0.15 7.11 2.87
C LEU A 78 1.11 6.88 1.69
N GLU A 79 0.60 6.94 0.45
CA GLU A 79 1.42 6.83 -0.75
C GLU A 79 2.45 7.97 -0.84
N GLY A 80 2.05 9.20 -0.48
CA GLY A 80 2.95 10.34 -0.32
C GLY A 80 4.01 10.11 0.76
N ALA A 81 3.62 9.55 1.92
CA ALA A 81 4.55 9.26 3.02
C ALA A 81 5.60 8.20 2.65
N VAL A 82 5.22 7.17 1.89
CA VAL A 82 6.16 6.15 1.38
C VAL A 82 7.17 6.78 0.42
N GLN A 83 6.72 7.63 -0.51
CA GLN A 83 7.61 8.34 -1.43
C GLN A 83 8.57 9.29 -0.69
N HIS A 84 8.09 10.00 0.33
CA HIS A 84 8.91 10.91 1.12
C HIS A 84 10.00 10.18 1.91
N ARG A 85 9.70 8.98 2.44
CA ARG A 85 10.70 8.11 3.08
C ARG A 85 11.71 7.54 2.07
N ALA A 86 11.24 7.08 0.92
CA ALA A 86 12.13 6.59 -0.14
C ALA A 86 13.12 7.69 -0.60
N ARG A 87 12.64 8.93 -0.70
CA ARG A 87 13.48 10.08 -1.03
C ARG A 87 14.44 10.47 0.10
N ALA A 88 13.98 10.47 1.35
CA ALA A 88 14.83 10.79 2.51
C ALA A 88 15.99 9.81 2.69
N LEU A 89 15.76 8.52 2.40
CA LEU A 89 16.81 7.50 2.39
C LEU A 89 17.82 7.72 1.25
N HIS A 90 17.39 8.26 0.11
CA HIS A 90 18.28 8.53 -1.03
C HIS A 90 19.11 9.81 -0.84
N GLU A 91 18.58 10.82 -0.15
CA GLU A 91 19.26 12.10 0.08
C GLU A 91 20.33 12.00 1.20
N SER A 92 20.16 11.10 2.18
CA SER A 92 21.16 10.88 3.25
C SER A 92 22.44 10.17 2.79
N GLY A 93 22.50 9.64 1.55
CA GLY A 93 23.67 8.92 1.05
C GLY A 93 24.75 9.79 0.40
N SER A 94 24.55 11.11 0.24
CA SER A 94 25.43 11.96 -0.58
C SER A 94 26.23 13.04 0.18
N ASN A 95 26.18 13.09 1.52
CA ASN A 95 26.96 14.06 2.30
C ASN A 95 28.14 13.39 3.04
N GLU A 96 29.08 12.85 2.26
CA GLU A 96 30.41 12.45 2.74
C GLU A 96 31.43 12.68 1.60
N ARG A 97 31.78 13.96 1.33
CA ARG A 97 33.00 14.34 0.59
C ARG A 97 33.50 15.71 0.99
#